data_AF-A0A6B3F9D1-F1
#
_entry.id   AF-A0A6B3F9D1-F1
#
_cell.length_a   1.000
_cell.length_b   1.000
_cell.length_c   1.000
_cell.angle_alpha   90.00
_cell.angle_beta   90.00
_cell.angle_gamma   90.00
#
_symmetry.space_group_name_H-M   'P 1'
#
loop_
_entity.id
_entity.type
_entity.pdbx_description
1 polymer ?
#
loop_
_entity_poly.entity_id
_entity_poly.type
_entity_poly.pdbx_seq_one_letter_code
_entity_poly.pdbx_strand_id
1 'polypeptide(L)'
;MRRRTVFGAAAAAASSGLLSSCGSGGDDGHPTLDFLSLAWQAESVAANKALVAEWNRSRPAVRVRYVQGSWTNVHDQLLTSFA
;
A
#
# COMPACT_ATOMS: atom_id res chain seq x y z
N MET A 1 -61.43 -20.20 15.23
CA MET A 1 -61.27 -20.02 13.76
C MET A 1 -59.95 -19.32 13.51
N ARG A 2 -59.12 -19.85 12.58
CA ARG A 2 -57.97 -19.24 11.86
C ARG A 2 -56.90 -18.46 12.66
N ARG A 3 -55.58 -18.56 12.43
CA ARG A 3 -54.69 -19.28 11.50
C ARG A 3 -53.24 -18.89 11.93
N ARG A 4 -52.36 -19.90 12.04
CA ARG A 4 -50.94 -19.96 11.54
C ARG A 4 -49.95 -18.85 11.97
N THR A 5 -48.92 -19.16 12.78
CA THR A 5 -47.50 -19.43 12.39
C THR A 5 -46.97 -18.42 11.36
N VAL A 6 -45.86 -17.71 11.56
CA VAL A 6 -44.47 -18.19 11.58
C VAL A 6 -43.55 -17.06 12.15
N PHE A 7 -42.73 -17.34 13.16
CA PHE A 7 -41.54 -16.52 13.47
C PHE A 7 -40.41 -16.99 12.57
N GLY A 8 -40.00 -16.15 11.60
CA GLY A 8 -39.03 -16.52 10.58
C GLY A 8 -38.01 -15.41 10.33
N ALA A 9 -36.76 -15.69 10.71
CA ALA A 9 -35.51 -15.22 10.11
C ALA A 9 -35.35 -13.71 9.82
N ALA A 10 -34.86 -12.95 10.81
CA ALA A 10 -34.24 -11.64 10.60
C ALA A 10 -32.72 -11.71 10.84
N ALA A 11 -32.03 -12.59 10.11
CA ALA A 11 -30.59 -12.78 10.20
C ALA A 11 -29.98 -12.94 8.81
N ALA A 12 -29.93 -11.89 7.98
CA ALA A 12 -29.22 -11.97 6.69
C ALA A 12 -28.87 -10.65 5.97
N ALA A 13 -28.94 -9.46 6.58
CA ALA A 13 -28.83 -8.21 5.81
C ALA A 13 -27.82 -7.17 6.32
N ALA A 14 -26.76 -7.59 7.02
CA ALA A 14 -25.76 -6.65 7.57
C ALA A 14 -24.30 -7.01 7.24
N SER A 15 -24.04 -7.81 6.21
CA SER A 15 -22.70 -8.34 5.91
C SER A 15 -22.08 -7.90 4.58
N SER A 16 -22.73 -7.03 3.80
CA SER A 16 -22.25 -6.68 2.45
C SER A 16 -21.32 -5.45 2.37
N GLY A 17 -21.01 -4.79 3.49
CA GLY A 17 -20.26 -3.52 3.49
C GLY A 17 -18.75 -3.60 3.78
N LEU A 18 -18.22 -4.76 4.20
CA LEU A 18 -16.89 -4.82 4.84
C LEU A 18 -15.72 -5.18 3.91
N LEU A 19 -15.93 -5.27 2.59
CA LEU A 19 -14.90 -5.76 1.65
C LEU A 19 -14.29 -4.69 0.73
N SER A 20 -14.59 -3.39 0.88
CA SER A 20 -13.97 -2.33 0.05
C SER A 20 -12.61 -1.82 0.55
N SER A 21 -11.92 -2.57 1.41
CA SER A 21 -10.55 -2.24 1.84
C SER A 21 -9.50 -2.98 0.99
N CYS A 22 -9.63 -2.95 -0.34
CA CYS A 22 -8.49 -3.20 -1.22
C CYS A 22 -7.84 -1.84 -1.49
N GLY A 23 -6.56 -1.71 -1.10
CA GLY A 23 -5.82 -0.45 -1.09
C GLY A 23 -6.00 0.38 -2.36
N SER A 24 -6.40 1.63 -2.19
CA SER A 24 -6.43 2.61 -3.26
C SER A 24 -5.01 3.04 -3.61
N GLY A 25 -4.31 2.23 -4.40
CA GLY A 25 -3.14 2.64 -5.16
C GLY A 25 -3.54 2.83 -6.61
N GLY A 26 -4.24 3.92 -6.91
CA GLY A 26 -4.58 4.27 -8.28
C GLY A 26 -3.29 4.56 -9.05
N ASP A 27 -2.90 3.63 -9.91
CA ASP A 27 -1.82 3.79 -10.89
C ASP A 27 -2.04 2.74 -11.99
N ASP A 28 -2.42 3.20 -13.19
CA ASP A 28 -2.31 2.65 -14.57
C ASP A 28 -2.00 1.15 -14.84
N GLY A 29 -2.28 0.23 -13.94
CA GLY A 29 -1.88 -1.19 -14.05
C GLY A 29 -0.36 -1.44 -13.92
N HIS A 30 0.44 -0.41 -13.72
CA HIS A 30 1.89 -0.53 -13.59
C HIS A 30 2.32 -0.73 -12.14
N PRO A 31 3.18 -1.73 -11.83
CA PRO A 31 3.68 -1.92 -10.48
C PRO A 31 4.56 -0.75 -10.04
N THR A 32 4.41 -0.35 -8.78
CA THR A 32 5.25 0.65 -8.11
C THR A 32 6.13 -0.04 -7.07
N LEU A 33 7.44 0.16 -7.17
CA LEU A 33 8.45 -0.37 -6.26
C LEU A 33 8.88 0.70 -5.26
N ASP A 34 8.84 0.37 -3.97
CA ASP A 34 9.37 1.24 -2.92
C ASP A 34 10.88 1.05 -2.77
N PHE A 35 11.64 2.11 -3.02
CA PHE A 35 13.08 2.15 -2.79
C PHE A 35 13.38 2.83 -1.44
N LEU A 36 13.58 2.02 -0.41
CA LEU A 36 14.01 2.48 0.91
C LEU A 36 15.50 2.85 0.90
N SER A 37 15.80 4.13 1.16
CA SER A 37 17.16 4.66 1.23
C SER A 37 17.48 5.19 2.62
N LEU A 38 18.61 4.77 3.19
CA LEU A 38 19.14 5.27 4.46
C LEU A 38 20.20 6.37 4.26
N ALA A 39 20.37 6.85 3.02
CA ALA A 39 21.25 7.98 2.75
C ALA A 39 20.77 9.20 3.54
N TRP A 40 21.68 9.85 4.26
CA TRP A 40 21.36 10.99 5.12
C TRP A 40 22.14 12.26 4.75
N GLN A 41 23.25 12.13 4.02
CA GLN A 41 23.97 13.26 3.45
C GLN A 41 23.12 13.89 2.34
N ALA A 42 23.03 15.22 2.32
CA ALA A 42 22.14 15.95 1.43
C ALA A 42 22.42 15.64 -0.05
N GLU A 43 23.70 15.52 -0.40
CA GLU A 43 24.19 15.17 -1.73
C GLU A 43 23.72 13.78 -2.14
N SER A 44 23.83 12.80 -1.25
CA SER A 44 23.39 11.42 -1.50
C SER A 44 21.86 11.32 -1.62
N VAL A 45 21.12 12.07 -0.81
CA VAL A 45 19.65 12.14 -0.92
C VAL A 45 19.25 12.75 -2.27
N ALA A 46 19.89 13.85 -2.67
CA ALA A 46 19.64 14.50 -3.96
C ALA A 46 19.97 13.58 -5.13
N ALA A 47 21.12 12.91 -5.10
CA ALA A 47 21.54 11.95 -6.12
C ALA A 47 20.53 10.80 -6.27
N ASN A 48 20.10 10.18 -5.16
CA ASN A 48 19.13 9.10 -5.20
C ASN A 48 17.77 9.55 -5.76
N LYS A 49 17.29 10.74 -5.37
CA LYS A 49 16.05 11.30 -5.94
C LYS A 49 16.17 11.57 -7.44
N ALA A 50 17.33 12.07 -7.90
CA ALA A 50 17.58 12.29 -9.32
C ALA A 50 17.57 10.97 -10.11
N LEU A 51 18.16 9.90 -9.56
CA LEU A 51 18.15 8.56 -10.15
C LEU A 51 16.73 7.99 -10.24
N VAL A 52 15.93 8.11 -9.18
CA VAL A 52 14.52 7.67 -9.19
C VAL A 52 13.70 8.45 -10.23
N ALA A 53 13.92 9.75 -10.34
CA ALA A 53 13.24 10.56 -11.35
C ALA A 53 13.62 10.15 -12.78
N GLU A 54 14.90 9.87 -13.04
CA GLU A 54 15.36 9.38 -14.34
C GLU A 54 14.83 7.98 -14.66
N TRP A 55 14.80 7.08 -13.68
CA TRP A 55 14.19 5.76 -13.83
C TRP A 55 12.73 5.87 -14.28
N ASN A 56 11.93 6.67 -13.57
CA ASN A 56 10.51 6.81 -13.86
C ASN A 56 10.24 7.45 -15.23
N ARG A 57 11.11 8.36 -15.70
CA ARG A 57 11.03 8.92 -17.06
C ARG A 57 11.33 7.89 -18.13
N SER A 58 12.35 7.07 -17.93
CA SER A 58 12.84 6.12 -18.94
C SER A 58 12.12 4.76 -18.92
N ARG A 59 11.39 4.44 -17.83
CA ARG A 59 10.75 3.13 -17.62
C ARG A 59 9.30 3.26 -17.15
N PRO A 60 8.37 3.63 -18.04
CA PRO A 60 6.97 3.82 -17.67
C PRO A 60 6.27 2.53 -17.21
N ALA A 61 6.79 1.36 -17.59
CA ALA A 61 6.21 0.07 -17.25
C ALA A 61 6.32 -0.30 -15.76
N VAL A 62 7.29 0.27 -15.03
CA VAL A 62 7.52 0.03 -13.60
C VAL A 62 7.96 1.33 -12.93
N ARG A 63 7.14 1.82 -12.01
CA ARG A 63 7.43 3.05 -11.27
C ARG A 63 8.26 2.74 -10.02
N VAL A 64 9.11 3.66 -9.61
CA VAL A 64 9.87 3.60 -8.37
C VAL A 64 9.50 4.80 -7.50
N ARG A 65 9.18 4.55 -6.23
CA ARG A 65 8.94 5.57 -5.22
C ARG A 65 10.11 5.62 -4.27
N TYR A 66 10.72 6.80 -4.11
CA TYR A 66 11.78 7.01 -3.12
C TYR A 66 11.18 7.08 -1.71
N VAL A 67 11.63 6.19 -0.82
CA VAL A 67 11.24 6.17 0.59
C VAL A 67 12.47 6.50 1.43
N GLN A 68 12.43 7.62 2.15
CA GLN A 68 13.50 7.98 3.07
C GLN A 68 13.38 7.15 4.35
N GLY A 69 14.33 6.25 4.57
CA GLY A 69 14.45 5.51 5.82
C GLY A 69 15.22 6.28 6.88
N SER A 70 15.16 5.78 8.11
CA SER A 70 15.90 6.31 9.25
C SER A 70 16.75 5.22 9.88
N TRP A 71 18.00 5.55 10.19
CA TRP A 71 18.88 4.65 10.94
C TRP A 71 18.34 4.30 12.34
N THR A 72 17.49 5.16 12.92
CA THR A 72 16.93 4.94 14.25
C THR A 72 15.96 3.76 14.28
N ASN A 73 15.22 3.50 13.21
CA ASN A 73 14.15 2.49 13.19
C ASN A 73 14.29 1.44 12.09
N VAL A 74 15.34 1.50 11.26
CA VAL A 74 15.53 0.56 10.16
C VAL A 74 15.61 -0.89 10.63
N HIS A 75 16.15 -1.14 11.82
CA HIS A 75 16.23 -2.49 12.37
C HIS A 75 14.84 -3.11 12.53
N ASP A 76 13.96 -2.45 13.29
CA ASP A 76 12.59 -2.92 13.52
C ASP A 76 11.80 -2.97 12.21
N GLN A 77 11.98 -1.97 11.33
CA GLN A 77 11.35 -1.94 10.02
C GLN A 77 11.72 -3.18 9.19
N LEU A 78 13.00 -3.54 9.11
CA LEU A 78 13.44 -4.69 8.32
C LEU A 78 13.02 -6.04 8.90
N LEU A 79 12.75 -6.13 10.20
CA LEU A 79 12.25 -7.36 10.82
C LEU A 79 10.73 -7.52 10.68
N THR A 80 9.99 -6.42 10.55
CA THR A 80 8.51 -6.45 10.61
C THR A 80 7.81 -6.20 9.28
N SER A 81 8.47 -5.54 8.32
CA SER A 81 7.82 -5.13 7.05
C SER A 81 7.59 -6.27 6.04
N PHE A 82 8.11 -7.47 6.32
CA PHE A 82 8.05 -8.63 5.41
C PHE A 82 7.12 -9.76 5.88
N ALA A 83 6.46 -9.60 7.03
CA ALA A 83 5.49 -10.56 7.55
C ALA A 83 4.16 -10.47 6.79
#